data_AF-A0A6I7MZK3-F1
#
_entry.id   AF-A0A6I7MZK3-F1
#
_cell.length_a   1.000
_cell.length_b   1.000
_cell.length_c   1.000
_cell.angle_alpha   90.00
_cell.angle_beta   90.00
_cell.angle_gamma   90.00
#
_symmetry.space_group_name_H-M   'P 1'
#
loop_
_entity.id
_entity.type
_entity.pdbx_description
1 polymer ?
#
loop_
_entity_poly.entity_id
_entity_poly.type
_entity_poly.pdbx_seq_one_letter_code
_entity_poly.pdbx_strand_id
1 'polypeptide(L)' 'KSTETKTNQKHLELEPGDFKVRFDFRNGESRTLEFPYGAGYLSQSSRKIPIPENCKEIQVIGFDGSSRKVDH' A
#
# COMPACT_ATOMS: atom_id res chain seq x y z
N LYS A 1 -7.74 -23.55 -20.07
CA LYS A 1 -8.47 -22.27 -19.93
C LYS A 1 -8.11 -21.69 -18.58
N SER A 2 -7.24 -20.69 -18.57
CA SER A 2 -6.82 -19.96 -17.38
C SER A 2 -8.05 -19.27 -16.79
N THR A 3 -8.41 -19.61 -15.56
CA THR A 3 -9.52 -18.98 -14.84
C THR A 3 -9.03 -17.63 -14.31
N GLU A 4 -9.29 -16.56 -15.06
CA GLU A 4 -9.21 -15.19 -14.56
C GLU A 4 -10.32 -14.98 -13.53
N THR A 5 -10.02 -15.27 -12.27
CA THR A 5 -10.81 -14.81 -11.13
C THR A 5 -10.66 -13.30 -11.09
N LYS A 6 -11.68 -12.58 -11.54
CA LYS A 6 -11.85 -11.13 -11.33
C LYS A 6 -12.08 -10.87 -9.84
N THR A 7 -11.04 -10.97 -9.02
CA THR A 7 -11.04 -10.31 -7.72
C THR A 7 -10.92 -8.82 -7.99
N ASN A 8 -11.90 -8.06 -7.53
CA ASN A 8 -11.96 -6.60 -7.64
C ASN A 8 -10.92 -6.03 -6.66
N GLN A 9 -9.64 -6.32 -6.93
CA GLN A 9 -8.53 -6.08 -6.04
C GLN A 9 -8.36 -4.58 -5.89
N LYS A 10 -8.62 -4.05 -4.69
CA LYS A 10 -8.42 -2.63 -4.41
C LYS A 10 -6.93 -2.36 -4.44
N HIS A 11 -6.54 -1.25 -5.07
CA HIS A 11 -5.15 -0.87 -5.20
C HIS A 11 -4.94 0.43 -4.43
N LEU A 12 -3.89 0.48 -3.64
CA LEU A 12 -3.39 1.70 -3.03
C LEU A 12 -2.41 2.35 -4.01
N GLU A 13 -2.69 3.60 -4.38
CA GLU A 13 -1.79 4.42 -5.19
C GLU A 13 -0.90 5.25 -4.27
N LEU A 14 0.42 5.04 -4.38
CA LEU A 14 1.41 5.77 -3.58
C LEU A 14 1.76 7.09 -4.24
N GLU A 15 1.89 8.13 -3.42
CA GLU A 15 2.34 9.45 -3.84
C GLU A 15 3.88 9.57 -3.76
N PRO A 16 4.51 10.48 -4.52
CA PRO A 16 5.96 10.66 -4.58
C PRO A 16 6.63 11.16 -3.28
N GLY A 17 5.95 11.11 -2.14
CA GLY A 17 6.50 11.33 -0.81
C GLY A 17 6.27 10.16 0.16
N ASP A 18 5.51 9.13 -0.24
CA ASP A 18 5.16 8.00 0.62
C ASP A 18 6.34 7.02 0.72
N PHE A 19 6.79 6.72 1.95
CA PHE A 19 7.92 5.82 2.18
C PHE A 19 7.56 4.55 2.90
N LYS A 20 6.42 4.53 3.58
CA LYS A 20 6.05 3.41 4.43
C LYS A 20 4.55 3.21 4.40
N VAL A 21 4.14 1.97 4.21
CA VAL A 21 2.74 1.57 4.26
C VAL A 21 2.61 0.47 5.28
N ARG A 22 1.70 0.67 6.23
CA ARG A 22 1.34 -0.32 7.21
C ARG A 22 -0.08 -0.80 6.93
N PHE A 23 -0.26 -2.10 6.85
CA PHE A 23 -1.53 -2.80 6.73
C PHE A 23 -1.80 -3.50 8.05
N ASP A 24 -2.86 -3.12 8.75
CA ASP A 24 -3.35 -3.84 9.90
C ASP A 24 -4.50 -4.73 9.45
N PHE A 25 -4.41 -6.03 9.72
CA PHE A 25 -5.35 -7.03 9.27
C PHE A 25 -6.40 -7.32 10.34
N ARG A 26 -7.57 -7.81 9.90
CA ARG A 26 -8.66 -8.18 10.82
C ARG A 26 -8.30 -9.31 11.79
N ASN A 27 -7.32 -10.14 11.44
CA ASN A 27 -6.82 -11.22 12.29
C ASN A 27 -5.82 -10.74 13.37
N GLY A 28 -5.51 -9.43 13.42
CA GLY A 28 -4.56 -8.85 14.36
C GLY A 28 -3.11 -8.85 13.89
N GLU A 29 -2.81 -9.42 12.72
CA GLU A 29 -1.50 -9.28 12.11
C GLU A 29 -1.32 -7.85 11.55
N SER A 30 -0.07 -7.41 11.48
CA SER A 30 0.30 -6.15 10.82
C SER A 30 1.41 -6.43 9.81
N ARG A 31 1.27 -5.97 8.57
CA ARG A 31 2.36 -5.98 7.58
C ARG A 31 2.81 -4.56 7.29
N THR A 32 4.11 -4.36 7.25
CA THR A 32 4.70 -3.08 6.88
C THR A 32 5.50 -3.26 5.60
N LEU A 33 5.28 -2.38 4.63
CA LEU A 33 6.07 -2.26 3.42
C LEU A 33 6.81 -0.93 3.47
N GLU A 34 8.14 -0.99 3.41
CA GLU A 34 8.99 0.19 3.40
C GLU A 34 9.61 0.36 2.01
N PHE A 35 9.51 1.58 1.50
CA PHE A 35 9.95 2.01 0.18
C PHE A 35 11.05 3.05 0.37
N PRO A 36 12.29 2.62 0.69
CA PRO A 36 13.39 3.55 0.93
C PRO A 36 13.68 4.40 -0.31
N TYR A 37 13.97 5.68 -0.09
CA TYR A 37 14.32 6.63 -1.14
C TYR A 37 15.72 6.30 -1.66
N GLY A 38 15.86 6.07 -2.97
CA GLY A 38 17.16 5.76 -3.58
C GLY A 38 17.11 4.81 -4.78
N ALA A 39 16.04 4.03 -4.93
CA ALA A 39 15.83 3.17 -6.09
C ALA A 39 14.71 3.74 -6.99
N GLY A 40 15.03 4.77 -7.78
CA GLY A 40 14.15 5.26 -8.85
C GLY A 40 12.92 6.04 -8.35
N TYR A 41 13.09 7.35 -8.17
CA TYR A 41 12.01 8.32 -7.93
C TYR A 41 10.86 8.22 -8.96
N LEU A 42 11.17 7.77 -10.19
CA LEU A 42 10.20 7.51 -11.26
C LEU A 42 9.41 6.18 -11.12
N SER A 43 9.85 5.25 -10.26
CA SER A 43 9.22 3.94 -10.07
C SER A 43 8.35 3.85 -8.80
N GLN A 44 8.20 4.93 -8.02
CA GLN A 44 7.36 4.94 -6.81
C GLN A 44 5.94 5.46 -7.08
N SER A 45 5.78 6.54 -7.85
CA SER A 45 4.47 7.19 -8.14
C SER A 45 3.49 6.34 -8.96
N SER A 46 3.96 5.26 -9.59
CA SER A 46 3.12 4.32 -10.35
C SER A 46 2.89 2.99 -9.62
N ARG A 47 3.35 2.85 -8.36
CA ARG A 47 3.16 1.60 -7.61
C ARG A 47 1.71 1.51 -7.13
N LYS A 48 0.99 0.60 -7.74
CA LYS A 48 -0.28 0.09 -7.24
C LYS A 48 0.03 -1.05 -6.27
N ILE A 49 -0.07 -0.76 -4.98
CA ILE A 49 0.08 -1.81 -3.97
C ILE A 49 -1.27 -2.52 -3.86
N PRO A 50 -1.35 -3.84 -4.12
CA PRO A 50 -2.58 -4.58 -3.92
C PRO A 50 -2.96 -4.57 -2.45
N ILE A 51 -4.16 -4.08 -2.14
CA ILE A 51 -4.71 -4.10 -0.81
C ILE A 51 -5.31 -5.50 -0.57
N PRO A 52 -4.82 -6.24 0.43
CA PRO A 52 -5.39 -7.54 0.77
C PRO A 52 -6.80 -7.38 1.34
N GLU A 53 -7.71 -8.26 0.95
CA GLU A 53 -9.15 -8.20 1.30
C GLU A 53 -9.41 -8.29 2.82
N ASN A 54 -8.47 -8.86 3.56
CA ASN A 54 -8.51 -9.00 5.01
C ASN A 54 -7.92 -7.80 5.76
N CYS A 55 -7.60 -6.72 5.04
CA CYS A 55 -7.12 -5.50 5.65
C CYS A 55 -8.26 -4.80 6.42
N LYS A 56 -7.92 -4.29 7.60
CA LYS A 56 -8.81 -3.50 8.45
C LYS A 56 -8.47 -2.02 8.34
N GLU A 57 -7.18 -1.70 8.35
CA GLU A 57 -6.70 -0.33 8.29
C GLU A 57 -5.39 -0.25 7.50
N ILE A 58 -5.27 0.81 6.70
CA ILE A 58 -4.07 1.11 5.92
C ILE A 58 -3.56 2.47 6.36
N GLN A 59 -2.32 2.51 6.82
CA GLN A 59 -1.63 3.74 7.19
C GLN A 59 -0.45 3.96 6.25
N VAL A 60 -0.47 5.08 5.54
CA VAL A 60 0.62 5.51 4.67
C VAL A 60 1.36 6.63 5.37
N ILE A 61 2.68 6.54 5.41
CA ILE A 61 3.56 7.50 6.07
C ILE A 61 4.53 8.06 5.02
N GLY A 62 4.54 9.39 4.94
CA GLY A 62 5.37 10.19 4.05
C GLY A 62 6.69 10.59 4.68
N PHE A 63 7.69 10.87 3.83
CA PHE A 63 9.04 11.27 4.25
C PHE A 63 9.06 12.60 5.02
N ASP A 64 8.04 13.44 4.81
CA ASP A 64 7.86 14.69 5.56
C ASP A 64 7.36 14.45 7.01
N GLY A 65 7.07 13.19 7.36
CA GLY A 65 6.49 12.80 8.64
C GLY A 65 4.97 12.83 8.66
N SER A 66 4.31 13.25 7.56
CA SER A 66 2.86 13.13 7.42
C SER A 66 2.45 11.67 7.41
N SER A 67 1.29 11.37 7.97
CA SER A 67 0.65 10.07 7.79
C SER A 67 -0.81 10.26 7.45
N ARG A 68 -1.31 9.40 6.57
CA ARG A 68 -2.70 9.38 6.14
C ARG A 68 -3.25 7.97 6.25
N LYS A 69 -4.52 7.89 6.65
CA LYS A 69 -5.27 6.65 6.61
C LYS A 69 -5.96 6.56 5.26
N VAL A 70 -5.82 5.40 4.63
CA VAL A 70 -6.52 5.12 3.37
C VAL A 70 -7.63 4.15 3.67
N ASP A 71 -8.86 4.60 3.46
CA ASP A 71 -10.02 3.72 3.46
C ASP A 71 -10.07 2.97 2.13
N HIS A 72 -10.49 1.70 2.16
CA HIS A 72 -10.54 0.85 0.98
C HIS A 72 -11.96 0.41 0.69
#